data_AF-A0A7Y4Z6D4-F1
#
_entry.id   AF-A0A7Y4Z6D4-F1
#
_cell.length_a   1.000
_cell.length_b   1.000
_cell.length_c   1.000
_cell.angle_alpha   90.00
_cell.angle_beta   90.00
_cell.angle_gamma   90.00
#
_symmetry.space_group_name_H-M   'P 1'
#
loop_
_entity.id
_entity.type
_entity.pdbx_description
1 polymer ?
#
loop_
_entity_poly.entity_id
_entity_poly.type
_entity_poly.pdbx_seq_one_letter_code
_entity_poly.pdbx_strand_id
1 'polypeptide(L)'
;MELTKFKTYIEHLDSLIGKECTGTADEFAQKLGISERTLQNHLQQLRGMGIDVIYDHYKRTYKYSQKGRIFFGFDAKEMSEIKGGRSISQNKITSYFQILYN
;
A
#
# COMPACT_ATOMS: atom_id res chain seq x y z
N MET A 1 -8.94 -16.55 0.55
CA MET A 1 -8.19 -16.00 1.71
C MET A 1 -9.23 -15.41 2.67
N GLU A 2 -9.17 -15.70 3.97
CA GLU A 2 -10.11 -15.14 4.96
C GLU A 2 -9.90 -13.62 5.14
N LEU A 3 -10.98 -12.84 5.35
CA LEU A 3 -10.91 -11.37 5.44
C LEU A 3 -9.96 -10.87 6.54
N THR A 4 -9.97 -11.52 7.71
CA THR A 4 -9.08 -11.18 8.83
C THR A 4 -7.61 -11.39 8.45
N LYS A 5 -7.30 -12.49 7.74
CA LYS A 5 -5.94 -12.77 7.25
C LYS A 5 -5.51 -11.75 6.20
N PHE A 6 -6.43 -11.30 5.35
CA PHE A 6 -6.14 -10.31 4.33
C PHE A 6 -5.82 -8.95 4.96
N LYS A 7 -6.61 -8.51 5.96
CA LYS A 7 -6.33 -7.29 6.70
C LYS A 7 -4.94 -7.31 7.34
N THR A 8 -4.61 -8.37 8.10
CA THR A 8 -3.30 -8.47 8.76
C THR A 8 -2.14 -8.54 7.77
N TYR A 9 -2.34 -9.22 6.64
CA TYR A 9 -1.37 -9.26 5.54
C TYR A 9 -1.07 -7.85 5.00
N ILE A 10 -2.10 -7.07 4.70
CA ILE A 10 -1.94 -5.70 4.18
C ILE A 10 -1.28 -4.78 5.22
N GLU A 11 -1.66 -4.88 6.49
CA GLU A 11 -1.06 -4.11 7.58
C GLU A 11 0.43 -4.46 7.77
N HIS A 12 0.79 -5.74 7.66
CA HIS A 12 2.18 -6.18 7.76
C HIS A 12 3.01 -5.67 6.58
N LEU A 13 2.48 -5.82 5.36
CA LEU A 13 3.10 -5.30 4.13
C LEU A 13 3.36 -3.80 4.23
N ASP A 14 2.34 -3.02 4.61
CA ASP A 14 2.43 -1.57 4.75
C ASP A 14 3.47 -1.17 5.80
N SER A 15 3.50 -1.88 6.94
CA SER A 15 4.47 -1.63 8.01
C SER A 15 5.91 -1.86 7.55
N LEU A 16 6.17 -2.93 6.79
CA LEU A 16 7.51 -3.26 6.31
C LEU A 16 8.03 -2.24 5.29
N ILE A 17 7.19 -1.82 4.35
CA ILE A 17 7.55 -0.80 3.33
C ILE A 17 7.72 0.56 4.00
N GLY A 18 6.79 0.96 4.88
CA GLY A 18 6.84 2.26 5.55
C GLY A 18 8.04 2.41 6.49
N LYS A 19 8.51 1.32 7.08
CA LYS A 19 9.73 1.29 7.91
C LYS A 19 11.01 1.07 7.10
N GLU A 20 10.91 0.90 5.78
CA GLU A 20 12.04 0.56 4.92
C GLU A 20 12.80 -0.70 5.41
N CYS A 21 12.11 -1.68 5.98
CA CYS A 21 12.72 -2.90 6.54
C CYS A 21 12.38 -4.17 5.75
N THR A 22 12.12 -4.05 4.44
CA THR A 22 11.72 -5.18 3.60
C THR A 22 12.88 -6.11 3.28
N GLY A 23 14.07 -5.58 3.03
CA GLY A 23 15.17 -6.33 2.40
C GLY A 23 14.94 -6.48 0.89
N THR A 24 15.59 -7.48 0.30
CA THR A 24 15.38 -7.96 -1.08
C THR A 24 13.98 -8.54 -1.30
N ALA A 25 13.61 -8.81 -2.55
CA ALA A 25 12.30 -9.38 -2.89
C ALA A 25 12.06 -10.74 -2.19
N ASP A 26 13.06 -11.62 -2.17
CA ASP A 26 12.97 -12.91 -1.49
C ASP A 26 12.80 -12.75 0.04
N GLU A 27 13.63 -11.92 0.69
CA GLU A 27 13.52 -11.64 2.13
C GLU A 27 12.16 -11.02 2.49
N PHE A 28 11.65 -10.13 1.64
CA PHE A 28 10.35 -9.50 1.84
C PHE A 28 9.21 -10.53 1.70
N ALA A 29 9.29 -11.42 0.71
CA ALA A 29 8.30 -12.46 0.50
C ALA A 29 8.29 -13.46 1.67
N GLN A 30 9.47 -13.84 2.17
CA GLN A 30 9.61 -14.69 3.35
C GLN A 30 8.98 -14.05 4.60
N LYS A 31 9.21 -12.75 4.85
CA LYS A 31 8.59 -12.02 5.96
C LYS A 31 7.06 -12.02 5.87
N LEU A 32 6.51 -11.99 4.66
CA LEU A 32 5.07 -12.04 4.40
C LEU A 32 4.51 -13.47 4.32
N GLY A 33 5.36 -14.50 4.36
CA GLY A 33 4.94 -15.90 4.25
C GLY A 33 4.41 -16.28 2.87
N ILE A 34 4.89 -15.64 1.81
CA ILE A 34 4.47 -15.87 0.42
C ILE A 34 5.66 -16.14 -0.49
N SER A 35 5.39 -16.60 -1.72
CA SER A 35 6.44 -16.72 -2.74
C SER A 35 6.87 -15.34 -3.27
N GLU A 36 8.12 -15.23 -3.74
CA GLU A 36 8.61 -14.02 -4.41
C GLU A 36 7.73 -13.65 -5.61
N ARG A 37 7.29 -14.64 -6.40
CA ARG A 37 6.36 -14.44 -7.53
C ARG A 37 5.06 -13.77 -7.08
N THR A 38 4.48 -14.23 -5.97
CA THR A 38 3.26 -13.68 -5.38
C THR A 38 3.50 -12.24 -4.91
N LEU A 39 4.62 -11.98 -4.23
CA LEU A 39 4.99 -10.63 -3.81
C LEU A 39 5.08 -9.68 -5.01
N GLN A 40 5.78 -10.07 -6.08
CA GLN A 40 5.92 -9.23 -7.28
C GLN A 40 4.56 -8.92 -7.91
N ASN A 41 3.64 -9.90 -7.95
CA ASN A 41 2.28 -9.67 -8.42
C ASN A 41 1.52 -8.67 -7.52
N HIS A 42 1.65 -8.78 -6.19
CA HIS A 42 1.02 -7.83 -5.26
C HIS A 42 1.62 -6.42 -5.40
N LEU A 43 2.94 -6.29 -5.52
CA LEU A 43 3.59 -5.00 -5.77
C LEU A 43 3.14 -4.38 -7.11
N GLN A 44 2.94 -5.19 -8.14
CA GLN A 44 2.37 -4.73 -9.40
C GLN A 44 0.93 -4.25 -9.26
N GLN A 45 0.10 -4.95 -8.49
CA GLN A 45 -1.26 -4.52 -8.19
C GLN A 45 -1.29 -3.19 -7.42
N LEU A 46 -0.41 -3.01 -6.42
CA LEU A 46 -0.28 -1.74 -5.70
C LEU A 46 0.09 -0.59 -6.64
N ARG A 47 1.05 -0.80 -7.55
CA ARG A 47 1.39 0.19 -8.59
C ARG A 47 0.20 0.50 -9.50
N GLY A 48 -0.58 -0.52 -9.87
CA GLY A 48 -1.82 -0.34 -10.64
C GLY A 48 -2.89 0.47 -9.90
N MET A 49 -2.88 0.48 -8.57
CA MET A 49 -3.73 1.31 -7.72
C MET A 49 -3.16 2.72 -7.47
N GLY A 50 -2.05 3.09 -8.12
CA GLY A 50 -1.38 4.38 -7.91
C GLY A 50 -0.57 4.45 -6.61
N ILE A 51 -0.30 3.31 -5.98
CA ILE A 51 0.60 3.20 -4.83
C ILE A 51 1.97 2.81 -5.37
N ASP A 52 2.80 3.81 -5.62
CA ASP A 52 4.11 3.59 -6.22
C ASP A 52 5.14 3.12 -5.17
N VAL A 53 5.61 1.88 -5.37
CA VAL A 53 6.56 1.18 -4.51
C VAL A 53 7.81 0.88 -5.33
N ILE A 54 8.93 1.48 -4.91
CA ILE A 54 10.22 1.39 -5.59
C ILE A 54 11.24 0.66 -4.72
N TYR A 55 12.18 -0.03 -5.36
CA TYR A 55 13.31 -0.65 -4.68
C TYR A 55 14.49 0.32 -4.62
N ASP A 56 14.97 0.61 -3.42
CA ASP A 56 16.18 1.36 -3.16
C ASP A 56 17.37 0.39 -3.06
N HIS A 57 18.20 0.36 -4.10
CA HIS A 57 19.36 -0.53 -4.15
C HIS A 57 20.44 -0.19 -3.10
N TYR A 58 20.56 1.08 -2.71
CA TYR A 58 21.56 1.52 -1.73
C TYR A 58 21.16 1.07 -0.32
N LYS A 59 19.88 1.26 0.03
CA LYS A 59 19.33 0.83 1.33
C LYS A 59 18.88 -0.63 1.35
N ARG A 60 18.89 -1.31 0.20
CA ARG A 60 18.40 -2.68 -0.01
C ARG A 60 16.98 -2.88 0.51
N THR A 61 16.07 -1.99 0.13
CA THR A 61 14.72 -1.99 0.70
C THR A 61 13.67 -1.42 -0.27
N TYR A 62 12.44 -1.88 -0.15
CA TYR A 62 11.29 -1.30 -0.83
C TYR A 62 10.75 -0.14 0.00
N LYS A 63 10.46 0.97 -0.68
CA LYS A 63 9.90 2.18 -0.07
C LYS A 63 8.79 2.77 -0.94
N TYR A 64 7.90 3.52 -0.32
CA TYR A 64 6.96 4.35 -1.07
C TYR A 64 7.69 5.52 -1.72
N SER A 65 7.38 5.82 -2.98
CA SER A 65 7.89 7.04 -3.63
C SER A 65 7.20 8.31 -3.11
N GLN A 66 5.99 8.16 -2.58
CA GLN A 66 5.20 9.23 -1.97
C GLN A 66 4.88 8.90 -0.50
N LYS A 67 4.80 9.93 0.35
CA LYS A 67 4.40 9.74 1.75
C LYS A 67 2.95 9.27 1.81
N GLY A 68 2.70 8.15 2.48
CA GLY A 68 1.37 7.57 2.62
C GLY A 68 1.38 6.31 3.46
N ARG A 69 0.19 5.73 3.64
CA ARG A 69 -0.04 4.42 4.25
C ARG A 69 -1.24 3.75 3.60
N ILE A 70 -1.23 2.43 3.54
CA ILE A 70 -2.40 1.66 3.12
C ILE A 70 -3.38 1.60 4.30
N PHE A 71 -4.67 1.82 4.05
CA PHE A 71 -5.72 1.67 5.04
C PHE A 71 -6.77 0.68 4.55
N PHE A 72 -6.94 -0.41 5.28
CA PHE A 72 -8.00 -1.39 5.04
C PHE A 72 -8.93 -1.39 6.27
N GLY A 73 -9.97 -0.58 6.21
CA GLY A 73 -10.92 -0.41 7.30
C GLY A 73 -12.11 0.44 6.89
N PHE A 74 -13.08 0.53 7.78
CA PHE A 74 -14.25 1.38 7.62
C PHE A 74 -14.00 2.72 8.32
N ASP A 75 -14.17 3.83 7.60
CA ASP A 75 -14.13 5.18 8.15
C ASP A 75 -15.59 5.67 8.28
N ALA A 76 -16.11 5.66 9.50
CA ALA A 76 -17.42 6.18 9.83
C ALA A 76 -17.35 7.72 9.87
N LYS A 77 -17.15 8.35 8.72
CA LYS A 77 -17.29 9.81 8.62
C LYS A 77 -18.77 10.15 8.72
N GLU A 78 -19.20 10.76 9.83
CA GLU A 78 -20.39 11.59 9.77
C GLU A 78 -20.12 12.71 8.78
N MET A 79 -21.01 12.87 7.79
CA MET A 79 -20.91 13.84 6.71
C MET A 79 -21.04 15.26 7.31
N SER A 80 -19.97 15.74 7.93
CA SER A 80 -19.91 17.02 8.64
C SER A 80 -18.88 17.93 7.98
N GLU A 81 -19.29 19.19 7.90
CA GLU A 81 -18.78 20.28 7.07
C GLU A 81 -17.25 20.37 7.00
N ILE A 82 -16.77 20.70 5.80
CA ILE A 82 -15.35 20.92 5.46
C ILE A 82 -14.77 21.97 6.42
N LYS A 83 -14.02 21.53 7.43
CA LYS A 83 -13.15 22.39 8.26
C LYS A 83 -11.70 22.06 7.96
N GLY A 84 -10.97 23.05 7.45
CA GLY A 84 -9.55 22.92 7.08
C GLY A 84 -8.67 22.57 8.27
N GLY A 85 -7.76 21.60 8.08
CA GLY A 85 -6.65 21.35 9.03
C GLY A 85 -6.32 19.90 9.42
N ARG A 86 -6.18 18.98 8.46
CA ARG A 86 -5.16 17.89 8.37
C ARG A 86 -5.61 16.92 7.28
N SER A 87 -5.24 17.23 6.03
CA SER A 87 -5.56 16.40 4.87
C SER A 87 -4.90 15.02 4.98
N ILE A 88 -5.70 14.02 5.33
CA ILE A 88 -5.61 12.76 4.58
C ILE A 88 -6.01 13.16 3.16
N SER A 89 -5.01 13.35 2.30
CA SER A 89 -5.23 13.62 0.88
C SER A 89 -5.96 12.44 0.28
N GLN A 90 -7.29 12.49 0.32
CA GLN A 90 -8.21 11.71 -0.51
C GLN A 90 -8.08 12.07 -2.01
N ASN A 91 -7.10 12.88 -2.41
CA ASN A 91 -6.88 13.26 -3.81
C ASN A 91 -5.65 12.53 -4.36
N LYS A 92 -5.91 11.36 -4.99
CA LYS A 92 -5.39 10.98 -6.33
C LYS A 92 -5.70 9.54 -6.74
N ILE A 93 -6.03 8.64 -5.81
CA ILE A 93 -6.24 7.21 -6.17
C ILE A 93 -7.62 7.00 -6.80
N THR A 94 -8.66 7.72 -6.38
CA THR A 94 -10.03 7.50 -6.88
C THR A 94 -10.27 8.05 -8.29
N SER A 95 -9.47 9.01 -8.77
CA SER A 95 -9.73 9.65 -10.07
C SER A 95 -9.29 8.80 -11.28
N TYR A 96 -8.34 7.88 -11.13
CA TYR A 96 -7.87 7.06 -12.26
C TYR A 96 -8.79 5.87 -12.58
N PHE A 97 -9.50 5.32 -11.59
CA PHE A 97 -10.43 4.20 -11.83
C PHE A 97 -11.70 4.63 -12.58
N GLN A 98 -12.10 5.90 -12.53
CA GLN A 98 -13.27 6.41 -13.26
C GLN A 98 -13.01 6.64 -14.76
N ILE A 99 -11.75 6.89 -15.14
CA ILE A 99 -11.37 7.32 -16.51
C ILE A 99 -11.04 6.11 -17.41
N LEU A 100 -10.65 4.97 -16.85
CA LEU A 100 -10.26 3.78 -17.63
C LEU A 100 -11.42 2.81 -17.96
N TYR A 101 -12.64 3.12 -17.53
CA TYR A 101 -13.83 2.27 -17.74
C TYR A 101 -15.06 3.06 -18.25
N ASN A 102 -14.86 4.19 -18.93
CA ASN A 102 -15.81 4.83 -19.84
C ASN A 102 -15.18 4.95 -21.23
#